data_AF-A0AAN7YTD3-F1
#
_entry.id   AF-A0AAN7YTD3-F1
#
_cell.length_a   1.000
_cell.length_b   1.000
_cell.length_c   1.000
_cell.angle_alpha   90.00
_cell.angle_beta   90.00
_cell.angle_gamma   90.00
#
_symmetry.space_group_name_H-M   'P 1'
#
loop_
_entity.id
_entity.type
_entity.pdbx_description
1 polymer ?
#
loop_
_entity_poly.entity_id
_entity_poly.type
_entity_poly.pdbx_seq_one_letter_code
_entity_poly.pdbx_strand_id
1 'polypeptide(L)'
;MDNLFRLVFNNKFIRNNIFKYITIINKDFIVKKYNRCNIKWIIKNHHYNLLLYKFQKEIKKRKEFTDDLFCKFLESNDNLEILKEILKLFPQFLPTTSWNSNQLIEHCSRLKKSTSTLGSLKIIKYLVNELGIKVTIRSINSACSANNCEIVRYYLGINENEEDRYRGGDEFNIKDHSDIGTLFCSIRGKDFELFQLIFDKKPSVIEQCQDINKFLHSIIKTDDVRFITHYCNEFYRFKQGNLHYPQLKYKIIEKSSIKIIKYLASFSGGGETLYYNMLFMSIPQRKNQLERMEILKFFIEDFKIYEKVGIHAKTNIINDFCQIGDLDCITYLHGILSSPGYTDEIGGIIITTSAMDLAISSRNFHVFYWLLENSYVGCSIRGLTYLCKNISTLKDILDKVLNKFSGVLSPDMILQSMYSTNRICHNKENFDYLASFLPDHLIPTFPIETSIENYDY
;
A
#
# COMPACT_ATOMS: atom_id res chain seq x y z
N MET A 1 6.78 46.05 18.19
CA MET A 1 7.71 45.93 17.04
C MET A 1 7.47 47.00 15.97
N ASP A 2 6.24 47.49 15.78
CA ASP A 2 5.89 48.39 14.67
C ASP A 2 6.63 49.73 14.65
N ASN A 3 6.96 50.30 15.81
CA ASN A 3 7.73 51.56 15.89
C ASN A 3 9.17 51.41 15.41
N LEU A 4 9.83 50.29 15.73
CA LEU A 4 11.19 50.03 15.28
C LEU A 4 11.23 49.81 13.77
N PHE A 5 10.25 49.05 13.23
CA PHE A 5 10.13 48.82 11.78
C PHE A 5 9.90 50.13 11.03
N ARG A 6 9.04 51.02 11.54
CA ARG A 6 8.83 52.37 10.98
C ARG A 6 10.09 53.22 11.03
N LEU A 7 10.79 53.27 12.16
CA LEU A 7 12.03 54.03 12.31
C LEU A 7 13.11 53.55 11.34
N VAL A 8 13.25 52.22 11.19
CA VAL A 8 14.18 51.57 10.27
C VAL A 8 13.84 51.88 8.80
N PHE A 9 12.57 51.81 8.40
CA PHE A 9 12.16 52.07 7.01
C PHE A 9 12.08 53.57 6.64
N ASN A 10 11.92 54.45 7.61
CA ASN A 10 12.00 55.91 7.42
C ASN A 10 13.44 56.39 7.28
N ASN A 11 14.42 55.66 7.85
CA ASN A 11 15.82 55.96 7.64
C ASN A 11 16.29 55.49 6.25
N LYS A 12 16.49 56.44 5.33
CA LYS A 12 16.90 56.18 3.94
C LYS A 12 18.18 55.33 3.85
N PHE A 13 19.15 55.55 4.73
CA PHE A 13 20.42 54.82 4.74
C PHE A 13 20.22 53.36 5.16
N ILE A 14 19.54 53.13 6.27
CA ILE A 14 19.27 51.77 6.77
C ILE A 14 18.42 50.98 5.77
N ARG A 15 17.37 51.60 5.23
CA ARG A 15 16.54 51.00 4.18
C ARG A 15 17.35 50.58 2.96
N ASN A 16 18.25 51.45 2.46
CA ASN A 16 19.09 51.13 1.32
C ASN A 16 20.05 49.97 1.62
N ASN A 17 20.62 49.91 2.82
CA ASN A 17 21.48 48.80 3.23
C ASN A 17 20.70 47.48 3.36
N ILE A 18 19.52 47.50 3.97
CA ILE A 18 18.64 46.34 4.04
C ILE A 18 18.32 45.83 2.64
N PHE A 19 17.90 46.69 1.71
CA PHE A 19 17.61 46.28 0.34
C PHE A 19 18.85 45.80 -0.42
N LYS A 20 20.04 46.36 -0.16
CA LYS A 20 21.30 45.84 -0.71
C LYS A 20 21.52 44.39 -0.29
N TYR A 21 21.39 44.07 1.00
CA TYR A 21 21.54 42.70 1.50
C TYR A 21 20.42 41.76 1.05
N ILE A 22 19.17 42.22 1.03
CA ILE A 22 18.04 41.45 0.46
C ILE A 22 18.30 41.13 -1.02
N THR A 23 18.88 42.05 -1.79
CA THR A 23 19.22 41.81 -3.20
C THR A 23 20.33 40.76 -3.35
N ILE A 24 21.28 40.71 -2.41
CA ILE A 24 22.35 39.70 -2.37
C ILE A 24 21.77 38.33 -1.98
N ILE A 25 20.97 38.27 -0.91
CA ILE A 25 20.32 37.04 -0.43
C ILE A 25 19.37 36.48 -1.48
N ASN A 26 18.61 37.35 -2.15
CA ASN A 26 17.69 36.97 -3.22
C ASN A 26 18.36 36.94 -4.59
N LYS A 27 19.69 36.86 -4.69
CA LYS A 27 20.32 36.72 -6.01
C LYS A 27 20.02 35.34 -6.62
N ASP A 28 19.89 34.33 -5.76
CA ASP A 28 19.59 32.94 -6.15
C ASP A 28 18.08 32.63 -6.11
N PHE A 29 17.29 33.44 -5.40
CA PHE A 29 15.83 33.37 -5.42
C PHE A 29 15.29 34.33 -6.48
N ILE A 30 14.48 33.86 -7.44
CA ILE A 30 13.87 34.74 -8.48
C ILE A 30 12.80 35.64 -7.83
N VAL A 31 13.21 36.61 -7.00
CA VAL A 31 12.33 37.61 -6.43
C VAL A 31 12.20 38.73 -7.45
N LYS A 32 11.22 38.57 -8.34
CA LYS A 32 10.83 39.63 -9.27
C LYS A 32 10.49 40.89 -8.46
N LYS A 33 10.91 42.06 -8.94
CA LYS A 33 10.43 43.35 -8.40
C LYS A 33 8.89 43.30 -8.34
N TYR A 34 8.30 43.80 -7.25
CA TYR A 34 6.85 43.83 -6.99
C TYR A 34 5.99 44.13 -8.24
N ASN A 35 6.36 45.18 -8.98
CA ASN A 35 5.65 45.63 -10.17
C ASN A 35 5.72 44.64 -11.34
N ARG A 36 6.72 43.76 -11.37
CA ARG A 36 6.94 42.71 -12.37
C ARG A 36 6.28 41.37 -12.03
N CYS A 37 5.75 41.20 -10.81
CA CYS A 37 5.00 40.00 -10.44
C CYS A 37 3.63 40.04 -11.11
N ASN A 38 3.39 39.20 -12.13
CA ASN A 38 2.04 39.07 -12.70
C ASN A 38 1.11 38.32 -11.72
N ILE A 39 -0.19 38.53 -11.85
CA ILE A 39 -1.20 37.96 -10.93
C ILE A 39 -1.10 36.44 -10.87
N LYS A 40 -0.95 35.79 -12.03
CA LYS A 40 -0.78 34.33 -12.14
C LYS A 40 0.38 33.81 -11.28
N TRP A 41 1.52 34.50 -11.29
CA TRP A 41 2.67 34.13 -10.45
C TRP A 41 2.37 34.34 -8.96
N ILE A 42 1.72 35.45 -8.59
CA ILE A 42 1.38 35.75 -7.19
C ILE A 42 0.49 34.64 -6.60
N ILE A 43 -0.54 34.22 -7.35
CA ILE A 43 -1.46 33.15 -6.94
C ILE A 43 -0.74 31.81 -6.85
N LYS A 44 0.07 31.46 -7.87
CA LYS A 44 0.84 30.21 -7.90
C LYS A 44 1.78 30.07 -6.69
N ASN A 45 2.27 31.18 -6.14
CA ASN A 45 3.19 31.20 -4.99
C ASN A 45 2.50 31.63 -3.69
N HIS A 46 1.17 31.61 -3.63
CA HIS A 46 0.38 31.87 -2.41
C HIS A 46 0.66 33.24 -1.73
N HIS A 47 1.11 34.24 -2.48
CA HIS A 47 1.42 35.56 -1.95
C HIS A 47 0.18 36.47 -1.91
N TYR A 48 -0.87 36.07 -1.21
CA TYR A 48 -2.18 36.73 -1.33
C TYR A 48 -2.25 38.15 -0.73
N ASN A 49 -1.45 38.46 0.29
CA ASN A 49 -1.34 39.85 0.78
C ASN A 49 -0.79 40.79 -0.29
N LEU A 50 0.18 40.29 -1.07
CA LEU A 50 0.72 41.00 -2.22
C LEU A 50 -0.33 41.15 -3.34
N LEU A 51 -1.15 40.13 -3.54
CA LEU A 51 -2.28 40.18 -4.47
C LEU A 51 -3.27 41.29 -4.10
N LEU A 52 -3.70 41.34 -2.83
CA LEU A 52 -4.59 42.37 -2.30
C LEU A 52 -4.01 43.77 -2.47
N TYR A 53 -2.76 43.97 -2.05
CA TYR A 53 -2.08 45.26 -2.20
C TYR A 53 -2.07 45.71 -3.68
N LYS A 54 -1.79 44.79 -4.60
CA LYS A 54 -1.78 45.08 -6.03
C LYS A 54 -3.15 45.49 -6.55
N PHE A 55 -4.22 44.81 -6.15
CA PHE A 55 -5.59 45.18 -6.54
C PHE A 55 -6.07 46.50 -5.93
N GLN A 56 -5.60 46.83 -4.73
CA GLN A 56 -5.91 48.11 -4.08
C GLN A 56 -5.19 49.28 -4.75
N LYS A 57 -3.93 49.11 -5.18
CA LYS A 57 -3.12 50.20 -5.78
C LYS A 57 -3.24 50.31 -7.30
N GLU A 58 -3.44 49.21 -8.02
CA GLU A 58 -3.39 49.17 -9.48
C GLU A 58 -4.75 48.74 -10.06
N ILE A 59 -5.76 49.62 -10.04
CA ILE A 59 -7.14 49.31 -10.51
C ILE A 59 -7.15 48.69 -11.92
N LYS A 60 -6.29 49.17 -12.83
CA LYS A 60 -6.19 48.64 -14.21
C LYS A 60 -5.84 47.14 -14.25
N LYS A 61 -5.08 46.64 -13.25
CA LYS A 61 -4.71 45.22 -13.13
C LYS A 61 -5.86 44.31 -12.73
N ARG A 62 -6.97 44.85 -12.20
CA ARG A 62 -8.14 44.04 -11.85
C ARG A 62 -8.71 43.27 -13.05
N LYS A 63 -8.58 43.82 -14.26
CA LYS A 63 -9.00 43.15 -15.51
C LYS A 63 -8.20 41.89 -15.84
N GLU A 64 -7.00 41.75 -15.28
CA GLU A 64 -6.16 40.56 -15.44
C GLU A 64 -6.58 39.43 -14.49
N PHE A 65 -7.48 39.68 -13.52
CA PHE A 65 -7.98 38.66 -12.58
C PHE A 65 -9.24 37.99 -13.13
N THR A 66 -9.01 37.01 -14.00
CA THR A 66 -10.06 36.22 -14.66
C THR A 66 -10.65 35.17 -13.73
N ASP A 67 -11.79 34.59 -14.12
CA ASP A 67 -12.47 33.51 -13.41
C ASP A 67 -11.53 32.31 -13.15
N ASP A 68 -10.72 31.91 -14.14
CA ASP A 68 -9.73 30.83 -13.98
C ASP A 68 -8.68 31.14 -12.89
N LEU A 69 -8.23 32.39 -12.80
CA LEU A 69 -7.29 32.80 -11.76
C LEU A 69 -7.97 32.89 -10.40
N PHE A 70 -9.24 33.31 -10.36
CA PHE A 70 -10.03 33.30 -9.14
C PHE A 70 -10.23 31.86 -8.62
N CYS A 71 -10.61 30.91 -9.48
CA CYS A 71 -10.70 29.49 -9.11
C CYS A 71 -9.38 28.95 -8.54
N LYS A 72 -8.24 29.26 -9.18
CA LYS A 72 -6.91 28.88 -8.67
C LYS A 72 -6.58 29.52 -7.33
N PHE A 73 -7.02 30.76 -7.12
CA PHE A 73 -6.91 31.44 -5.83
C PHE A 73 -7.72 30.69 -4.75
N LEU A 74 -8.97 30.31 -5.03
CA LEU A 74 -9.82 29.57 -4.08
C LEU A 74 -9.26 28.19 -3.73
N GLU A 75 -8.68 27.49 -4.71
CA GLU A 75 -8.09 26.15 -4.49
C GLU A 75 -6.85 26.16 -3.59
N SER A 76 -6.34 27.33 -3.24
CA SER A 76 -5.09 27.47 -2.51
C SER A 76 -5.09 28.49 -1.37
N ASN A 77 -6.11 29.33 -1.27
CA ASN A 77 -6.28 30.30 -0.18
C ASN A 77 -7.05 29.68 0.99
N ASP A 78 -6.41 29.65 2.14
CA ASP A 78 -7.00 29.23 3.42
C ASP A 78 -7.29 30.42 4.37
N ASN A 79 -7.04 31.65 3.92
CA ASN A 79 -7.27 32.85 4.71
C ASN A 79 -8.63 33.48 4.39
N LEU A 80 -9.56 33.40 5.36
CA LEU A 80 -10.91 33.94 5.24
C LEU A 80 -10.93 35.46 5.00
N GLU A 81 -10.10 36.22 5.71
CA GLU A 81 -10.09 37.69 5.61
C GLU A 81 -9.63 38.14 4.22
N ILE A 82 -8.66 37.43 3.64
CA ILE A 82 -8.20 37.68 2.27
C ILE A 82 -9.32 37.40 1.27
N LEU A 83 -10.08 36.31 1.45
CA LEU A 83 -11.23 36.01 0.61
C LEU A 83 -12.30 37.10 0.71
N LYS A 84 -12.65 37.55 1.92
CA LYS A 84 -13.64 38.62 2.15
C LYS A 84 -13.23 39.91 1.43
N GLU A 85 -11.97 40.31 1.55
CA GLU A 85 -11.45 41.50 0.87
C GLU A 85 -11.41 41.34 -0.66
N ILE A 86 -11.06 40.17 -1.18
CA ILE A 86 -11.15 39.88 -2.62
C ILE A 86 -12.60 39.98 -3.11
N LEU A 87 -13.56 39.35 -2.43
CA LEU A 87 -14.96 39.40 -2.83
C LEU A 87 -15.53 40.83 -2.79
N LYS A 88 -15.09 41.66 -1.83
CA LYS A 88 -15.43 43.09 -1.77
C LYS A 88 -14.87 43.88 -2.95
N LEU A 89 -13.64 43.57 -3.38
CA LEU A 89 -13.00 44.23 -4.52
C LEU A 89 -13.55 43.77 -5.89
N PHE A 90 -14.12 42.56 -5.94
CA PHE A 90 -14.62 41.91 -7.15
C PHE A 90 -16.05 41.36 -6.96
N PRO A 91 -17.08 42.23 -6.87
CA PRO A 91 -18.45 41.81 -6.62
C PRO A 91 -19.03 40.84 -7.66
N GLN A 92 -18.46 40.78 -8.87
CA GLN A 92 -18.89 39.81 -9.89
C GLN A 92 -18.67 38.35 -9.49
N PHE A 93 -17.77 38.08 -8.53
CA PHE A 93 -17.53 36.75 -7.98
C PHE A 93 -18.45 36.40 -6.82
N LEU A 94 -19.30 37.33 -6.37
CA LEU A 94 -20.31 37.03 -5.37
C LEU A 94 -21.32 36.03 -5.95
N PRO A 95 -21.92 35.19 -5.10
CA PRO A 95 -22.91 34.18 -5.47
C PRO A 95 -24.27 34.82 -5.83
N THR A 96 -24.31 35.63 -6.90
CA THR A 96 -25.55 36.25 -7.40
C THR A 96 -26.36 35.31 -8.28
N THR A 97 -25.73 34.25 -8.80
CA THR A 97 -26.35 33.20 -9.60
C THR A 97 -26.04 31.82 -9.03
N SER A 98 -26.93 30.86 -9.24
CA SER A 98 -26.73 29.48 -8.76
C SER A 98 -25.46 28.83 -9.32
N TRP A 99 -25.05 29.19 -10.54
CA TRP A 99 -23.83 28.68 -11.17
C TRP A 99 -22.56 29.18 -10.46
N ASN A 100 -22.47 30.49 -10.20
CA ASN A 100 -21.34 31.08 -9.45
C ASN A 100 -21.24 30.48 -8.04
N SER A 101 -22.37 30.31 -7.36
CA SER A 101 -22.42 29.72 -6.02
C SER A 101 -21.85 28.32 -5.98
N ASN A 102 -22.22 27.48 -6.96
CA ASN A 102 -21.78 26.10 -7.04
C ASN A 102 -20.27 25.97 -7.30
N GLN A 103 -19.72 26.79 -8.20
CA GLN A 103 -18.28 26.79 -8.47
C GLN A 103 -17.46 27.24 -7.27
N LEU A 104 -17.92 28.30 -6.59
CA LEU A 104 -17.23 28.87 -5.44
C LEU A 104 -17.05 27.83 -4.32
N ILE A 105 -18.13 27.16 -3.94
CA ILE A 105 -18.09 26.13 -2.91
C ILE A 105 -17.34 24.88 -3.37
N GLU A 106 -17.44 24.49 -4.64
CA GLU A 106 -16.73 23.34 -5.20
C GLU A 106 -15.20 23.55 -5.15
N HIS A 107 -14.69 24.69 -5.61
CA HIS A 107 -13.25 24.97 -5.61
C HIS A 107 -12.69 25.12 -4.20
N CYS A 108 -13.41 25.78 -3.29
CA CYS A 108 -12.99 25.88 -1.88
C CYS A 108 -12.97 24.49 -1.20
N SER A 109 -13.85 23.58 -1.61
CA SER A 109 -13.85 22.20 -1.10
C SER A 109 -12.61 21.42 -1.51
N ARG A 110 -11.91 21.82 -2.58
CA ARG A 110 -10.69 21.15 -3.07
C ARG A 110 -9.41 21.55 -2.33
N LEU A 111 -9.50 22.47 -1.35
CA LEU A 111 -8.35 22.92 -0.57
C LEU A 111 -7.63 21.72 0.07
N LYS A 112 -6.39 21.48 -0.35
CA LYS A 112 -5.56 20.37 0.15
C LYS A 112 -5.22 20.58 1.62
N LYS A 113 -5.06 19.49 2.37
CA LYS A 113 -4.73 19.47 3.81
C LYS A 113 -3.43 20.22 4.19
N SER A 114 -2.59 20.60 3.23
CA SER A 114 -1.23 21.10 3.46
C SER A 114 -1.12 22.53 4.01
N THR A 115 -2.19 23.32 4.08
CA THR A 115 -2.08 24.77 4.41
C THR A 115 -2.59 25.15 5.79
N SER A 116 -3.75 24.65 6.23
CA SER A 116 -4.28 24.70 7.61
C SER A 116 -5.73 24.26 7.48
N THR A 117 -6.10 23.09 8.00
CA THR A 117 -7.47 22.56 7.83
C THR A 117 -8.52 23.51 8.39
N LEU A 118 -8.17 24.21 9.47
CA LEU A 118 -8.98 25.22 10.11
C LEU A 118 -9.28 26.43 9.21
N GLY A 119 -8.34 26.85 8.36
CA GLY A 119 -8.52 27.98 7.45
C GLY A 119 -9.56 27.70 6.37
N SER A 120 -9.42 26.55 5.71
CA SER A 120 -10.36 26.08 4.69
C SER A 120 -11.77 25.89 5.24
N LEU A 121 -11.90 25.31 6.45
CA LEU A 121 -13.20 25.13 7.10
C LEU A 121 -13.87 26.47 7.43
N LYS A 122 -13.12 27.49 7.88
CA LYS A 122 -13.65 28.84 8.11
C LYS A 122 -14.19 29.46 6.83
N ILE A 123 -13.49 29.29 5.71
CA ILE A 123 -13.97 29.73 4.39
C ILE A 123 -15.29 29.03 4.04
N ILE A 124 -15.35 27.72 4.16
CA ILE A 124 -16.59 26.97 3.87
C ILE A 124 -17.75 27.44 4.76
N LYS A 125 -17.53 27.59 6.07
CA LYS A 125 -18.54 28.10 7.00
C LYS A 125 -19.02 29.50 6.61
N TYR A 126 -18.13 30.39 6.19
CA TYR A 126 -18.49 31.72 5.69
C TYR A 126 -19.38 31.64 4.43
N LEU A 127 -18.95 30.87 3.43
CA LEU A 127 -19.69 30.70 2.18
C LEU A 127 -21.10 30.16 2.42
N VAL A 128 -21.22 29.19 3.32
CA VAL A 128 -22.47 28.48 3.55
C VAL A 128 -23.39 29.23 4.52
N ASN A 129 -22.87 29.66 5.67
CA ASN A 129 -23.69 30.28 6.72
C ASN A 129 -23.91 31.78 6.50
N GLU A 130 -22.89 32.54 6.09
CA GLU A 130 -23.01 34.00 5.92
C GLU A 130 -23.50 34.38 4.51
N LEU A 131 -23.03 33.68 3.46
CA LEU A 131 -23.45 33.96 2.08
C LEU A 131 -24.64 33.09 1.61
N GLY A 132 -25.13 32.17 2.43
CA GLY A 132 -26.29 31.33 2.10
C GLY A 132 -26.07 30.38 0.92
N ILE A 133 -24.82 30.01 0.62
CA ILE A 133 -24.53 29.09 -0.49
C ILE A 133 -24.95 27.68 -0.10
N LYS A 134 -25.85 27.09 -0.89
CA LYS A 134 -26.30 25.70 -0.71
C LYS A 134 -25.16 24.73 -1.03
N VAL A 135 -24.93 23.78 -0.13
CA VAL A 135 -24.00 22.66 -0.35
C VAL A 135 -24.53 21.74 -1.45
N THR A 136 -23.65 21.33 -2.37
CA THR A 136 -24.00 20.44 -3.48
C THR A 136 -23.24 19.11 -3.41
N ILE A 137 -23.77 18.08 -4.09
CA ILE A 137 -23.09 16.78 -4.26
C ILE A 137 -21.68 16.97 -4.87
N ARG A 138 -21.52 17.91 -5.81
CA ARG A 138 -20.21 18.22 -6.42
C ARG A 138 -19.22 18.78 -5.42
N SER A 139 -19.66 19.64 -4.50
CA SER A 139 -18.81 20.16 -3.43
C SER A 139 -18.36 19.09 -2.45
N ILE A 140 -19.25 18.15 -2.09
CA ILE A 140 -18.90 16.98 -1.27
C ILE A 140 -17.87 16.11 -2.00
N ASN A 141 -18.14 15.75 -3.26
CA ASN A 141 -17.21 14.94 -4.06
C ASN A 141 -15.85 15.62 -4.24
N SER A 142 -15.83 16.94 -4.32
CA SER A 142 -14.59 17.73 -4.36
C SER A 142 -13.83 17.69 -3.03
N ALA A 143 -14.52 17.84 -1.89
CA ALA A 143 -13.93 17.67 -0.56
C ALA A 143 -13.37 16.26 -0.37
N CYS A 144 -14.12 15.24 -0.81
CA CYS A 144 -13.69 13.86 -0.80
C CYS A 144 -12.47 13.64 -1.67
N SER A 145 -12.44 14.17 -2.89
CA SER A 145 -11.31 14.05 -3.81
C SER A 145 -10.04 14.65 -3.22
N ALA A 146 -10.16 15.79 -2.52
CA ALA A 146 -9.08 16.47 -1.81
C ALA A 146 -8.70 15.85 -0.45
N ASN A 147 -9.40 14.77 -0.03
CA ASN A 147 -9.21 14.10 1.26
C ASN A 147 -9.39 15.03 2.48
N ASN A 148 -10.38 15.93 2.40
CA ASN A 148 -10.66 16.91 3.45
C ASN A 148 -11.84 16.47 4.33
N CYS A 149 -11.57 15.55 5.26
CA CYS A 149 -12.59 14.95 6.13
C CYS A 149 -13.31 15.97 7.02
N GLU A 150 -12.66 17.08 7.41
CA GLU A 150 -13.29 18.13 8.22
C GLU A 150 -14.42 18.86 7.47
N ILE A 151 -14.17 19.23 6.21
CA ILE A 151 -15.20 19.83 5.35
C ILE A 151 -16.34 18.84 5.11
N VAL A 152 -16.01 17.56 4.88
CA VAL A 152 -17.01 16.51 4.71
C VAL A 152 -17.87 16.34 5.97
N ARG A 153 -17.26 16.29 7.16
CA ARG A 153 -17.99 16.24 8.45
C ARG A 153 -18.93 17.44 8.60
N TYR A 154 -18.47 18.64 8.26
CA TYR A 154 -19.30 19.84 8.29
C TYR A 154 -20.50 19.74 7.33
N TYR A 155 -20.27 19.34 6.06
CA TYR A 155 -21.36 19.15 5.08
C TYR A 155 -22.38 18.10 5.48
N LEU A 156 -21.93 17.06 6.20
CA LEU A 156 -22.80 16.00 6.70
C LEU A 156 -23.46 16.31 8.05
N GLY A 157 -23.19 17.49 8.63
CA GLY A 157 -23.74 17.91 9.93
C GLY A 157 -23.21 17.11 11.12
N ILE A 158 -22.00 16.56 11.03
CA ILE A 158 -21.42 15.61 12.00
C ILE A 158 -20.64 16.33 13.13
N ASN A 159 -20.58 17.65 13.13
CA ASN A 159 -19.80 18.37 14.13
C ASN A 159 -20.40 18.24 15.55
N GLU A 160 -19.51 18.10 16.53
CA GLU A 160 -19.84 18.01 17.96
C GLU A 160 -20.56 19.27 18.46
N ASN A 161 -20.15 20.45 17.94
CA ASN A 161 -20.76 21.73 18.28
C ASN A 161 -22.03 21.97 17.44
N GLU A 162 -23.19 22.01 18.10
CA GLU A 162 -24.48 22.26 17.43
C GLU A 162 -24.56 23.62 16.73
N GLU A 163 -23.84 24.62 17.26
CA GLU A 163 -23.73 25.96 16.64
C GLU A 163 -22.98 25.93 15.30
N ASP A 164 -22.13 24.92 15.10
CA ASP A 164 -21.31 24.73 13.90
C ASP A 164 -21.91 23.71 12.91
N ARG A 165 -23.11 23.19 13.19
CA ARG A 165 -23.80 22.30 12.25
C ARG A 165 -24.30 23.09 11.07
N TYR A 166 -24.07 22.56 9.88
CA TYR A 166 -24.71 23.06 8.68
C TYR A 166 -26.23 22.89 8.81
N ARG A 167 -26.97 24.01 8.89
CA ARG A 167 -28.44 24.04 9.08
C ARG A 167 -29.23 23.95 7.77
N GLY A 168 -28.54 23.80 6.64
CA GLY A 168 -29.15 23.86 5.31
C GLY A 168 -29.87 22.58 4.90
N GLY A 169 -30.96 22.29 5.59
CA GLY A 169 -32.09 21.47 5.12
C GLY A 169 -32.15 20.05 5.68
N ASP A 170 -33.32 19.71 6.24
CA ASP A 170 -33.75 18.42 6.79
C ASP A 170 -33.70 17.21 5.83
N GLU A 171 -33.05 17.34 4.67
CA GLU A 171 -33.05 16.35 3.60
C GLU A 171 -31.69 16.29 2.88
N PHE A 172 -30.59 16.09 3.61
CA PHE A 172 -29.44 15.47 2.97
C PHE A 172 -29.72 13.98 2.74
N ASN A 173 -30.65 13.73 1.81
CA ASN A 173 -30.88 12.44 1.20
C ASN A 173 -29.76 12.24 0.17
N ILE A 174 -28.59 11.88 0.67
CA ILE A 174 -27.40 11.65 -0.15
C ILE A 174 -27.72 10.47 -1.07
N LYS A 175 -28.02 10.78 -2.33
CA LYS A 175 -28.27 9.77 -3.35
C LYS A 175 -26.93 9.16 -3.80
N ASP A 176 -26.81 7.88 -3.49
CA ASP A 176 -25.91 6.79 -3.91
C ASP A 176 -24.44 7.09 -4.28
N HIS A 177 -24.14 8.04 -5.17
CA HIS A 177 -22.75 8.19 -5.65
C HIS A 177 -21.81 8.98 -4.74
N SER A 178 -22.33 9.93 -3.96
CA SER A 178 -21.49 10.67 -2.99
C SER A 178 -21.13 9.86 -1.74
N ASP A 179 -21.92 8.83 -1.39
CA ASP A 179 -21.66 8.02 -0.19
C ASP A 179 -20.38 7.21 -0.33
N ILE A 180 -20.17 6.60 -1.49
CA ILE A 180 -18.92 5.87 -1.79
C ILE A 180 -17.72 6.82 -1.75
N GLY A 181 -17.81 7.99 -2.40
CA GLY A 181 -16.72 8.97 -2.40
C GLY A 181 -16.36 9.44 -0.99
N THR A 182 -17.37 9.63 -0.14
CA THR A 182 -17.25 10.00 1.27
C THR A 182 -16.62 8.88 2.08
N LEU A 183 -16.99 7.62 1.81
CA LEU A 183 -16.40 6.45 2.45
C LEU A 183 -14.92 6.26 2.08
N PHE A 184 -14.56 6.43 0.82
CA PHE A 184 -13.14 6.43 0.43
C PHE A 184 -12.37 7.65 0.95
N CYS A 185 -13.05 8.78 1.20
CA CYS A 185 -12.45 9.93 1.86
C CYS A 185 -12.11 9.60 3.32
N SER A 186 -13.05 9.04 4.09
CA SER A 186 -12.80 8.69 5.49
C SER A 186 -11.67 7.66 5.63
N ILE A 187 -11.63 6.66 4.75
CA ILE A 187 -10.53 5.68 4.67
C ILE A 187 -9.19 6.36 4.35
N ARG A 188 -9.12 7.16 3.29
CA ARG A 188 -7.86 7.86 2.91
C ARG A 188 -7.41 8.87 3.96
N GLY A 189 -8.35 9.49 4.66
CA GLY A 189 -8.11 10.42 5.75
C GLY A 189 -7.74 9.73 7.07
N LYS A 190 -7.91 8.40 7.16
CA LYS A 190 -7.84 7.61 8.39
C LYS A 190 -8.78 8.14 9.48
N ASP A 191 -9.93 8.66 9.06
CA ASP A 191 -10.97 9.21 9.91
C ASP A 191 -12.01 8.12 10.22
N PHE A 192 -11.79 7.37 11.31
CA PHE A 192 -12.62 6.22 11.67
C PHE A 192 -14.03 6.64 12.08
N GLU A 193 -14.18 7.77 12.77
CA GLU A 193 -15.47 8.21 13.28
C GLU A 193 -16.38 8.67 12.13
N LEU A 194 -15.83 9.33 11.11
CA LEU A 194 -16.55 9.62 9.88
C LEU A 194 -16.93 8.33 9.13
N PHE A 195 -16.00 7.37 9.04
CA PHE A 195 -16.25 6.08 8.41
C PHE A 195 -17.40 5.33 9.08
N GLN A 196 -17.34 5.19 10.40
CA GLN A 196 -18.38 4.55 11.20
C GLN A 196 -19.73 5.23 11.02
N LEU A 197 -19.79 6.57 11.06
CA LEU A 197 -21.07 7.25 10.91
C LEU A 197 -21.70 7.07 9.51
N ILE A 198 -20.89 7.14 8.44
CA ILE A 198 -21.40 6.89 7.08
C ILE A 198 -22.01 5.49 7.02
N PHE A 199 -21.32 4.52 7.62
CA PHE A 199 -21.76 3.15 7.71
C PHE A 199 -23.07 2.99 8.49
N ASP A 200 -23.12 3.50 9.72
CA ASP A 200 -24.28 3.40 10.61
C ASP A 200 -25.53 4.04 9.99
N LYS A 201 -25.37 5.15 9.25
CA LYS A 201 -26.48 5.83 8.57
C LYS A 201 -26.94 5.13 7.30
N LYS A 202 -26.02 4.54 6.53
CA LYS A 202 -26.34 3.92 5.23
C LYS A 202 -25.51 2.66 4.99
N PRO A 203 -25.82 1.54 5.65
CA PRO A 203 -25.01 0.34 5.54
C PRO A 203 -24.98 -0.29 4.14
N SER A 204 -26.03 -0.06 3.34
CA SER A 204 -26.11 -0.52 1.94
C SER A 204 -25.08 0.14 1.01
N VAL A 205 -24.34 1.16 1.46
CA VAL A 205 -23.26 1.80 0.68
C VAL A 205 -22.20 0.81 0.21
N ILE A 206 -21.95 -0.28 0.96
CA ILE A 206 -21.01 -1.34 0.53
C ILE A 206 -21.49 -1.97 -0.77
N GLU A 207 -22.78 -2.23 -0.92
CA GLU A 207 -23.33 -2.94 -2.07
C GLU A 207 -23.16 -2.13 -3.36
N GLN A 208 -23.01 -0.81 -3.22
CA GLN A 208 -22.75 0.11 -4.32
C GLN A 208 -21.27 0.16 -4.72
N CYS A 209 -20.36 -0.42 -3.93
CA CYS A 209 -18.94 -0.50 -4.26
C CYS A 209 -18.71 -1.53 -5.39
N GLN A 210 -18.62 -1.04 -6.63
CA GLN A 210 -18.37 -1.85 -7.82
C GLN A 210 -17.12 -2.75 -7.72
N ASP A 211 -16.10 -2.30 -6.99
CA ASP A 211 -14.86 -3.05 -6.76
C ASP A 211 -14.60 -3.19 -5.25
N ILE A 212 -15.18 -4.23 -4.66
CA ILE A 212 -15.01 -4.57 -3.24
C ILE A 212 -13.53 -4.82 -2.89
N ASN A 213 -12.73 -5.34 -3.83
CA ASN A 213 -11.31 -5.61 -3.59
C ASN A 213 -10.51 -4.31 -3.43
N LYS A 214 -10.78 -3.31 -4.28
CA LYS A 214 -10.15 -1.98 -4.17
C LYS A 214 -10.57 -1.27 -2.88
N PHE A 215 -11.84 -1.43 -2.49
CA PHE A 215 -12.36 -0.89 -1.24
C PHE A 215 -11.62 -1.47 -0.02
N LEU A 216 -11.53 -2.79 0.08
CA LEU A 216 -10.83 -3.47 1.16
C LEU A 216 -9.35 -3.16 1.19
N HIS A 217 -8.71 -3.15 0.03
CA HIS A 217 -7.30 -2.75 -0.09
C HIS A 217 -7.08 -1.33 0.45
N SER A 218 -8.05 -0.43 0.29
CA SER A 218 -8.00 0.92 0.86
C SER A 218 -8.18 0.90 2.37
N ILE A 219 -9.12 0.10 2.90
CA ILE A 219 -9.29 -0.11 4.35
C ILE A 219 -7.99 -0.62 4.97
N ILE A 220 -7.32 -1.58 4.36
CA ILE A 220 -6.10 -2.19 4.94
C ILE A 220 -4.92 -1.25 4.93
N LYS A 221 -4.83 -0.39 3.91
CA LYS A 221 -3.85 0.69 3.86
C LYS A 221 -4.00 1.71 5.00
N THR A 222 -5.13 1.75 5.70
CA THR A 222 -5.26 2.61 6.88
C THR A 222 -4.34 2.15 8.01
N ASP A 223 -4.06 0.85 8.07
CA ASP A 223 -3.41 0.16 9.19
C ASP A 223 -4.15 0.33 10.53
N ASP A 224 -5.45 0.62 10.49
CA ASP A 224 -6.30 0.79 11.66
C ASP A 224 -7.33 -0.35 11.74
N VAL A 225 -7.16 -1.18 12.77
CA VAL A 225 -8.00 -2.36 13.03
C VAL A 225 -9.48 -1.98 13.18
N ARG A 226 -9.79 -0.76 13.65
CA ARG A 226 -11.17 -0.30 13.84
C ARG A 226 -11.96 -0.30 12.53
N PHE A 227 -11.37 0.12 11.41
CA PHE A 227 -12.04 0.12 10.11
C PHE A 227 -12.43 -1.29 9.67
N ILE A 228 -11.51 -2.24 9.83
CA ILE A 228 -11.73 -3.65 9.46
C ILE A 228 -12.77 -4.27 10.38
N THR A 229 -12.67 -3.98 11.68
CA THR A 229 -13.60 -4.43 12.72
C THR A 229 -15.03 -4.05 12.36
N HIS A 230 -15.23 -2.75 12.14
CA HIS A 230 -16.54 -2.21 11.85
C HIS A 230 -17.07 -2.74 10.53
N TYR A 231 -16.24 -2.78 9.48
CA TYR A 231 -16.61 -3.38 8.20
C TYR A 231 -17.05 -4.84 8.34
N CYS A 232 -16.27 -5.68 9.02
CA CYS A 232 -16.57 -7.11 9.19
C CYS A 232 -17.86 -7.31 9.99
N ASN A 233 -18.07 -6.54 11.06
CA ASN A 233 -19.27 -6.63 11.90
C ASN A 233 -20.52 -6.24 11.12
N GLU A 234 -20.49 -5.11 10.41
CA GLU A 234 -21.63 -4.67 9.61
C GLU A 234 -21.88 -5.62 8.44
N PHE A 235 -20.83 -6.03 7.71
CA PHE A 235 -20.98 -6.98 6.61
C PHE A 235 -21.64 -8.29 7.06
N TYR A 236 -21.28 -8.80 8.24
CA TYR A 236 -21.90 -10.00 8.81
C TYR A 236 -23.38 -9.80 9.13
N ARG A 237 -23.77 -8.61 9.62
CA ARG A 237 -25.18 -8.26 9.87
C ARG A 237 -26.01 -8.25 8.59
N PHE A 238 -25.48 -7.71 7.48
CA PHE A 238 -26.22 -7.55 6.23
C PHE A 238 -26.31 -8.83 5.39
N LYS A 239 -25.25 -9.66 5.35
CA LYS A 239 -25.23 -10.88 4.55
C LYS A 239 -25.39 -12.13 5.40
N GLN A 240 -26.62 -12.36 5.89
CA GLN A 240 -27.02 -13.59 6.57
C GLN A 240 -26.92 -14.82 5.63
N GLY A 241 -25.73 -15.37 5.44
CA GLY A 241 -25.59 -16.80 5.12
C GLY A 241 -24.87 -17.22 3.84
N ASN A 242 -24.35 -16.33 3.00
CA ASN A 242 -23.54 -16.75 1.84
C ASN A 242 -22.32 -15.85 1.65
N LEU A 243 -21.28 -16.16 2.43
CA LEU A 243 -20.01 -15.45 2.39
C LEU A 243 -19.01 -16.22 1.51
N HIS A 244 -18.78 -15.72 0.28
CA HIS A 244 -17.52 -15.93 -0.44
C HIS A 244 -16.38 -15.14 0.23
N TYR A 245 -16.18 -15.36 1.53
CA TYR A 245 -15.04 -14.88 2.33
C TYR A 245 -13.64 -15.35 1.83
N PRO A 246 -13.46 -16.49 1.13
CA PRO A 246 -12.13 -17.04 0.87
C PRO A 246 -11.18 -16.12 0.07
N GLN A 247 -11.66 -15.47 -0.99
CA GLN A 247 -10.80 -14.66 -1.88
C GLN A 247 -10.39 -13.32 -1.26
N LEU A 248 -11.24 -12.77 -0.39
CA LEU A 248 -10.92 -11.58 0.39
C LEU A 248 -9.67 -11.82 1.24
N LYS A 249 -9.56 -12.98 1.89
CA LYS A 249 -8.59 -13.21 2.96
C LYS A 249 -7.13 -13.13 2.50
N TYR A 250 -6.80 -13.60 1.30
CA TYR A 250 -5.42 -13.60 0.79
C TYR A 250 -4.84 -12.20 0.63
N LYS A 251 -5.46 -11.37 -0.23
CA LYS A 251 -4.96 -10.02 -0.52
C LYS A 251 -4.91 -9.15 0.72
N ILE A 252 -5.78 -9.46 1.68
CA ILE A 252 -5.83 -8.78 2.95
C ILE A 252 -4.61 -9.12 3.77
N ILE A 253 -4.30 -10.40 3.98
CA ILE A 253 -3.16 -10.82 4.80
C ILE A 253 -1.84 -10.38 4.16
N GLU A 254 -1.72 -10.46 2.82
CA GLU A 254 -0.52 -10.07 2.07
C GLU A 254 -0.07 -8.63 2.38
N LYS A 255 -1.04 -7.73 2.58
CA LYS A 255 -0.80 -6.28 2.70
C LYS A 255 -1.09 -5.71 4.10
N SER A 256 -1.70 -6.50 4.97
CA SER A 256 -2.03 -6.12 6.34
C SER A 256 -0.81 -6.06 7.24
N SER A 257 -0.86 -5.23 8.27
CA SER A 257 0.07 -5.36 9.40
C SER A 257 -0.25 -6.59 10.23
N ILE A 258 0.70 -6.99 11.07
CA ILE A 258 0.47 -8.05 12.05
C ILE A 258 -0.71 -7.74 12.99
N LYS A 259 -0.95 -6.48 13.35
CA LYS A 259 -2.10 -6.09 14.20
C LYS A 259 -3.43 -6.47 13.54
N ILE A 260 -3.56 -6.19 12.25
CA ILE A 260 -4.74 -6.55 11.47
C ILE A 260 -4.85 -8.07 11.32
N ILE A 261 -3.74 -8.76 11.06
CA ILE A 261 -3.72 -10.24 10.95
C ILE A 261 -4.16 -10.88 12.26
N LYS A 262 -3.62 -10.43 13.40
CA LYS A 262 -3.99 -10.89 14.74
C LYS A 262 -5.48 -10.72 15.01
N TYR A 263 -6.00 -9.54 14.66
CA TYR A 263 -7.43 -9.25 14.77
C TYR A 263 -8.28 -10.16 13.87
N LEU A 264 -7.94 -10.31 12.59
CA LEU A 264 -8.70 -11.17 11.68
C LEU A 264 -8.69 -12.63 12.12
N ALA A 265 -7.57 -13.10 12.69
CA ALA A 265 -7.47 -14.42 13.26
C ALA A 265 -8.38 -14.60 14.48
N SER A 266 -8.64 -13.58 15.31
CA SER A 266 -9.55 -13.72 16.46
C SER A 266 -11.03 -13.91 16.08
N PHE A 267 -11.44 -13.46 14.88
CA PHE A 267 -12.83 -13.57 14.40
C PHE A 267 -13.19 -14.93 13.79
N SER A 268 -12.19 -15.77 13.58
CA SER A 268 -12.31 -16.98 12.77
C SER A 268 -13.05 -18.15 13.39
N GLY A 269 -13.44 -18.05 14.67
CA GLY A 269 -14.30 -19.04 15.33
C GLY A 269 -13.79 -20.48 15.32
N GLY A 270 -12.49 -20.73 15.12
CA GLY A 270 -11.93 -22.09 15.17
C GLY A 270 -12.02 -22.89 13.86
N GLY A 271 -12.51 -22.34 12.74
CA GLY A 271 -12.65 -23.12 11.50
C GLY A 271 -11.30 -23.49 10.84
N GLU A 272 -10.94 -24.77 10.84
CA GLU A 272 -9.71 -25.34 10.25
C GLU A 272 -9.44 -24.89 8.81
N THR A 273 -10.48 -24.79 7.98
CA THR A 273 -10.38 -24.37 6.58
C THR A 273 -9.89 -22.92 6.43
N LEU A 274 -10.18 -22.06 7.43
CA LEU A 274 -9.67 -20.71 7.41
C LEU A 274 -8.18 -20.69 7.69
N TYR A 275 -7.76 -21.42 8.70
CA TYR A 275 -6.37 -21.52 9.14
C TYR A 275 -5.47 -22.07 8.06
N TYR A 276 -5.96 -23.08 7.35
CA TYR A 276 -5.29 -23.64 6.18
C TYR A 276 -5.03 -22.54 5.13
N ASN A 277 -6.05 -21.78 4.76
CA ASN A 277 -5.88 -20.69 3.80
C ASN A 277 -5.08 -19.51 4.34
N MET A 278 -5.04 -19.29 5.66
CA MET A 278 -4.18 -18.25 6.23
C MET A 278 -2.72 -18.67 6.09
N LEU A 279 -2.29 -19.83 6.58
CA LEU A 279 -0.85 -20.18 6.52
C LEU A 279 -0.30 -20.36 5.11
N PHE A 280 -1.06 -21.00 4.22
CA PHE A 280 -0.64 -21.18 2.83
C PHE A 280 -0.48 -19.87 2.08
N MET A 281 -1.22 -18.84 2.49
CA MET A 281 -1.34 -17.61 1.73
C MET A 281 -0.69 -16.42 2.46
N SER A 282 -0.17 -16.63 3.67
CA SER A 282 0.33 -15.60 4.59
C SER A 282 1.83 -15.63 4.82
N ILE A 283 2.62 -16.22 3.93
CA ILE A 283 4.02 -15.84 3.83
C ILE A 283 4.11 -14.89 2.64
N PRO A 284 3.75 -13.61 2.82
CA PRO A 284 3.72 -12.74 1.67
C PRO A 284 5.18 -12.57 1.28
N GLN A 285 5.53 -13.00 0.08
CA GLN A 285 6.86 -12.79 -0.50
C GLN A 285 7.27 -11.30 -0.44
N ARG A 286 6.28 -10.42 -0.29
CA ARG A 286 6.40 -8.96 -0.17
C ARG A 286 6.64 -8.42 1.25
N LYS A 287 6.47 -9.22 2.31
CA LYS A 287 6.78 -8.81 3.68
C LYS A 287 8.26 -8.89 3.93
N ASN A 288 8.79 -8.04 4.81
CA ASN A 288 10.19 -8.18 5.23
C ASN A 288 10.33 -9.41 6.15
N GLN A 289 11.56 -9.87 6.36
CA GLN A 289 11.86 -11.06 7.14
C GLN A 289 11.35 -11.00 8.58
N LEU A 290 11.50 -9.85 9.25
CA LEU A 290 11.03 -9.65 10.62
C LEU A 290 9.51 -9.80 10.72
N GLU A 291 8.75 -9.14 9.83
CA GLU A 291 7.30 -9.25 9.79
C GLU A 291 6.85 -10.71 9.55
N ARG A 292 7.52 -11.43 8.65
CA ARG A 292 7.21 -12.85 8.37
C ARG A 292 7.44 -13.71 9.61
N MET A 293 8.55 -13.51 10.32
CA MET A 293 8.84 -14.21 11.57
C MET A 293 7.79 -13.92 12.66
N GLU A 294 7.42 -12.65 12.84
CA GLU A 294 6.39 -12.29 13.83
C GLU A 294 5.02 -12.90 13.49
N ILE A 295 4.65 -12.90 12.21
CA ILE A 295 3.41 -13.54 11.73
C ILE A 295 3.46 -15.06 11.98
N LEU A 296 4.60 -15.69 11.68
CA LEU A 296 4.81 -17.12 11.88
C LEU A 296 4.71 -17.49 13.37
N LYS A 297 5.38 -16.75 14.24
CA LYS A 297 5.29 -16.92 15.71
C LYS A 297 3.87 -16.75 16.20
N PHE A 298 3.17 -15.71 15.77
CA PHE A 298 1.76 -15.53 16.11
C PHE A 298 0.91 -16.75 15.73
N PHE A 299 1.05 -17.27 14.51
CA PHE A 299 0.27 -18.41 14.07
C PHE A 299 0.61 -19.71 14.81
N ILE A 300 1.89 -19.91 15.15
CA ILE A 300 2.36 -21.12 15.84
C ILE A 300 2.06 -21.06 17.33
N GLU A 301 2.56 -20.03 18.01
CA GLU A 301 2.55 -19.91 19.46
C GLU A 301 1.17 -19.48 19.97
N ASP A 302 0.63 -18.37 19.45
CA ASP A 302 -0.63 -17.81 19.95
C ASP A 302 -1.83 -18.61 19.42
N PHE A 303 -1.76 -19.08 18.17
CA PHE A 303 -2.90 -19.70 17.49
C PHE A 303 -2.88 -21.23 17.48
N LYS A 304 -1.75 -21.85 17.84
CA LYS A 304 -1.53 -23.30 17.82
C LYS A 304 -1.91 -23.95 16.50
N ILE A 305 -1.69 -23.23 15.40
CA ILE A 305 -2.24 -23.63 14.11
C ILE A 305 -1.57 -24.90 13.57
N TYR A 306 -0.31 -25.12 13.94
CA TYR A 306 0.46 -26.30 13.56
C TYR A 306 -0.06 -27.59 14.19
N GLU A 307 -0.79 -27.50 15.31
CA GLU A 307 -1.49 -28.65 15.90
C GLU A 307 -2.78 -29.00 15.12
N LYS A 308 -3.31 -28.04 14.34
CA LYS A 308 -4.61 -28.14 13.67
C LYS A 308 -4.52 -28.42 12.17
N VAL A 309 -3.35 -28.24 11.56
CA VAL A 309 -3.17 -28.42 10.11
C VAL A 309 -2.49 -29.75 9.81
N GLY A 310 -2.94 -30.42 8.74
CA GLY A 310 -2.35 -31.67 8.29
C GLY A 310 -0.91 -31.51 7.78
N ILE A 311 -0.19 -32.63 7.67
CA ILE A 311 1.23 -32.67 7.29
C ILE A 311 1.53 -32.02 5.93
N HIS A 312 0.58 -32.08 5.00
CA HIS A 312 0.70 -31.44 3.69
C HIS A 312 0.78 -29.91 3.81
N ALA A 313 0.05 -29.31 4.75
CA ALA A 313 0.13 -27.88 5.04
C ALA A 313 1.51 -27.49 5.58
N LYS A 314 1.96 -28.22 6.60
CA LYS A 314 3.27 -28.03 7.24
C LYS A 314 4.39 -28.08 6.20
N THR A 315 4.32 -29.06 5.30
CA THR A 315 5.26 -29.23 4.18
C THR A 315 5.27 -28.05 3.23
N ASN A 316 4.10 -27.58 2.81
CA ASN A 316 4.02 -26.48 1.85
C ASN A 316 4.51 -25.15 2.43
N ILE A 317 4.29 -24.89 3.72
CA ILE A 317 4.84 -23.71 4.41
C ILE A 317 6.38 -23.70 4.36
N ILE A 318 7.01 -24.86 4.58
CA ILE A 318 8.47 -25.00 4.49
C ILE A 318 8.93 -24.77 3.05
N ASN A 319 8.24 -25.38 2.09
CA ASN A 319 8.51 -25.22 0.66
C ASN A 319 8.49 -23.74 0.24
N ASP A 320 7.49 -22.98 0.71
CA ASP A 320 7.36 -21.55 0.43
C ASP A 320 8.53 -20.74 1.02
N PHE A 321 8.92 -21.00 2.28
CA PHE A 321 10.09 -20.36 2.86
C PHE A 321 11.39 -20.74 2.16
N CYS A 322 11.51 -21.96 1.66
CA CYS A 322 12.66 -22.40 0.86
C CYS A 322 12.72 -21.69 -0.49
N GLN A 323 11.57 -21.50 -1.13
CA GLN A 323 11.44 -20.75 -2.37
C GLN A 323 11.77 -19.27 -2.20
N ILE A 324 11.44 -18.67 -1.05
CA ILE A 324 11.70 -17.25 -0.76
C ILE A 324 13.11 -17.01 -0.20
N GLY A 325 13.73 -18.04 0.39
CA GLY A 325 15.07 -17.95 0.98
C GLY A 325 15.06 -17.45 2.43
N ASP A 326 13.97 -17.68 3.18
CA ASP A 326 13.85 -17.22 4.57
C ASP A 326 14.37 -18.26 5.57
N LEU A 327 15.70 -18.28 5.74
CA LEU A 327 16.37 -19.24 6.59
C LEU A 327 15.96 -19.13 8.07
N ASP A 328 15.69 -17.93 8.57
CA ASP A 328 15.28 -17.74 9.96
C ASP A 328 13.93 -18.39 10.24
N CYS A 329 12.95 -18.21 9.33
CA CYS A 329 11.66 -18.89 9.47
C CYS A 329 11.80 -20.41 9.40
N ILE A 330 12.65 -20.92 8.50
CA ILE A 330 12.92 -22.36 8.36
C ILE A 330 13.55 -22.92 9.64
N THR A 331 14.58 -22.27 10.17
CA THR A 331 15.27 -22.71 11.40
C THR A 331 14.36 -22.62 12.62
N TYR A 332 13.50 -21.61 12.69
CA TYR A 332 12.48 -21.50 13.73
C TYR A 332 11.47 -22.65 13.68
N LEU A 333 10.91 -22.93 12.48
CA LEU A 333 10.08 -24.12 12.27
C LEU A 333 10.84 -25.40 12.63
N HIS A 334 12.14 -25.43 12.32
CA HIS A 334 13.01 -26.52 12.65
C HIS A 334 13.07 -26.82 14.15
N GLY A 335 13.33 -25.79 14.94
CA GLY A 335 13.39 -25.89 16.40
C GLY A 335 12.06 -26.32 17.01
N ILE A 336 10.93 -25.74 16.56
CA ILE A 336 9.61 -26.06 17.10
C ILE A 336 9.26 -27.53 16.87
N LEU A 337 9.38 -28.00 15.63
CA LEU A 337 8.96 -29.36 15.27
C LEU A 337 9.98 -30.43 15.69
N SER A 338 11.21 -30.05 16.04
CA SER A 338 12.18 -30.96 16.68
C SER A 338 12.01 -31.04 18.20
N SER A 339 11.15 -30.20 18.79
CA SER A 339 11.00 -30.14 20.25
C SER A 339 10.21 -31.36 20.79
N PRO A 340 10.63 -31.94 21.92
CA PRO A 340 9.92 -33.06 22.56
C PRO A 340 8.50 -32.60 22.95
N GLY A 341 7.50 -33.18 22.30
CA GLY A 341 6.09 -32.76 22.42
C GLY A 341 5.38 -32.63 21.08
N TYR A 342 6.13 -32.39 20.00
CA TYR A 342 5.64 -32.50 18.62
C TYR A 342 5.90 -33.91 18.07
N THR A 343 5.37 -34.92 18.75
CA THR A 343 5.40 -36.31 18.29
C THR A 343 4.15 -36.60 17.48
N ASP A 344 3.98 -35.95 16.32
CA ASP A 344 3.18 -36.60 15.29
C ASP A 344 3.89 -37.93 14.98
N GLU A 345 3.16 -39.04 14.87
CA GLU A 345 3.70 -40.41 14.69
C GLU A 345 4.66 -40.54 13.47
N ILE A 346 4.73 -39.51 12.65
CA ILE A 346 5.72 -39.30 11.59
C ILE A 346 6.79 -38.34 12.14
N GLY A 347 7.62 -38.86 13.05
CA GLY A 347 8.61 -38.09 13.79
C GLY A 347 9.60 -37.36 12.88
N GLY A 348 9.55 -36.03 12.92
CA GLY A 348 10.50 -35.16 12.25
C GLY A 348 9.87 -34.30 11.17
N ILE A 349 10.42 -33.11 11.02
CA ILE A 349 10.09 -32.20 9.94
C ILE A 349 10.40 -32.90 8.63
N ILE A 350 9.39 -33.01 7.79
CA ILE A 350 9.61 -33.49 6.43
C ILE A 350 10.22 -32.34 5.63
N ILE A 351 11.54 -32.16 5.77
CA ILE A 351 12.33 -31.55 4.70
C ILE A 351 12.11 -32.46 3.49
N THR A 352 11.26 -32.02 2.58
CA THR A 352 10.94 -32.77 1.38
C THR A 352 11.99 -32.57 0.30
N THR A 353 12.02 -33.50 -0.66
CA THR A 353 12.74 -33.31 -1.91
C THR A 353 12.31 -32.00 -2.61
N SER A 354 11.02 -31.64 -2.54
CA SER A 354 10.49 -30.38 -3.06
C SER A 354 11.10 -29.14 -2.39
N ALA A 355 11.36 -29.17 -1.08
CA ALA A 355 11.98 -28.05 -0.38
C ALA A 355 13.39 -27.77 -0.92
N MET A 356 14.18 -28.83 -1.15
CA MET A 356 15.49 -28.72 -1.78
C MET A 356 15.41 -28.21 -3.21
N ASP A 357 14.51 -28.80 -4.02
CA ASP A 357 14.31 -28.40 -5.41
C ASP A 357 13.93 -26.91 -5.52
N LEU A 358 13.06 -26.43 -4.64
CA LEU A 358 12.62 -25.03 -4.60
C LEU A 358 13.75 -24.10 -4.16
N ALA A 359 14.53 -24.47 -3.15
CA ALA A 359 15.70 -23.68 -2.72
C ALA A 359 16.75 -23.56 -3.85
N ILE A 360 17.05 -24.66 -4.54
CA ILE A 360 17.98 -24.70 -5.67
C ILE A 360 17.46 -23.86 -6.84
N SER A 361 16.24 -24.13 -7.29
CA SER A 361 15.66 -23.50 -8.48
C SER A 361 15.42 -22.00 -8.31
N SER A 362 15.19 -21.57 -7.06
CA SER A 362 15.06 -20.15 -6.68
C SER A 362 16.39 -19.48 -6.34
N ARG A 363 17.51 -20.23 -6.42
CA ARG A 363 18.88 -19.76 -6.12
C ARG A 363 19.09 -19.27 -4.67
N ASN A 364 18.32 -19.82 -3.72
CA ASN A 364 18.48 -19.54 -2.29
C ASN A 364 19.50 -20.50 -1.68
N PHE A 365 20.76 -20.37 -2.09
CA PHE A 365 21.78 -21.37 -1.76
C PHE A 365 22.13 -21.44 -0.27
N HIS A 366 21.98 -20.34 0.49
CA HIS A 366 22.12 -20.35 1.94
C HIS A 366 21.08 -21.24 2.61
N VAL A 367 19.83 -21.20 2.14
CA VAL A 367 18.79 -22.13 2.60
C VAL A 367 19.11 -23.55 2.14
N PHE A 368 19.50 -23.74 0.87
CA PHE A 368 19.85 -25.05 0.36
C PHE A 368 20.97 -25.71 1.18
N TYR A 369 22.04 -24.98 1.53
CA TYR A 369 23.13 -25.52 2.34
C TYR A 369 22.67 -25.91 3.74
N TRP A 370 21.81 -25.08 4.35
CA TRP A 370 21.24 -25.44 5.63
C TRP A 370 20.34 -26.68 5.54
N LEU A 371 19.49 -26.80 4.50
CA LEU A 371 18.68 -28.00 4.25
C LEU A 371 19.58 -29.22 4.03
N LEU A 372 20.64 -29.06 3.25
CA LEU A 372 21.62 -30.10 2.97
C LEU A 372 22.21 -30.62 4.28
N GLU A 373 22.61 -29.75 5.21
CA GLU A 373 23.19 -30.15 6.50
C GLU A 373 22.19 -30.82 7.44
N ASN A 374 20.92 -30.39 7.42
CA ASN A 374 19.89 -30.81 8.38
C ASN A 374 18.88 -31.84 7.84
N SER A 375 19.07 -32.36 6.62
CA SER A 375 18.21 -33.40 6.06
C SER A 375 18.96 -34.69 5.70
N TYR A 376 18.19 -35.78 5.68
CA TYR A 376 18.57 -37.05 5.06
C TYR A 376 17.91 -37.26 3.68
N VAL A 377 17.03 -36.33 3.28
CA VAL A 377 16.29 -36.36 2.03
C VAL A 377 17.04 -35.49 1.03
N GLY A 378 17.44 -36.07 -0.11
CA GLY A 378 18.10 -35.36 -1.21
C GLY A 378 17.13 -34.58 -2.10
N CYS A 379 17.63 -34.06 -3.24
CA CYS A 379 16.77 -33.42 -4.24
C CYS A 379 15.97 -34.46 -5.04
N SER A 380 14.85 -34.05 -5.64
CA SER A 380 14.16 -34.91 -6.60
C SER A 380 14.89 -34.90 -7.96
N ILE A 381 14.38 -35.69 -8.90
CA ILE A 381 14.84 -35.65 -10.30
C ILE A 381 14.77 -34.23 -10.89
N ARG A 382 13.78 -33.42 -10.47
CA ARG A 382 13.62 -32.04 -10.95
C ARG A 382 14.75 -31.14 -10.47
N GLY A 383 15.11 -31.21 -9.19
CA GLY A 383 16.24 -30.47 -8.64
C GLY A 383 17.56 -30.89 -9.26
N LEU A 384 17.77 -32.20 -9.44
CA LEU A 384 18.97 -32.74 -10.07
C LEU A 384 19.10 -32.30 -11.53
N THR A 385 18.01 -32.40 -12.31
CA THR A 385 17.95 -31.88 -13.69
C THR A 385 18.25 -30.39 -13.75
N TYR A 386 17.72 -29.59 -12.80
CA TYR A 386 18.02 -28.16 -12.74
C TYR A 386 19.51 -27.89 -12.51
N LEU A 387 20.15 -28.61 -11.58
CA LEU A 387 21.59 -28.50 -11.32
C LEU A 387 22.41 -28.89 -12.55
N CYS A 388 22.10 -30.03 -13.17
CA CYS A 388 22.72 -30.52 -14.40
C CYS A 388 22.61 -29.51 -15.55
N LYS A 389 21.43 -28.89 -15.74
CA LYS A 389 21.21 -27.86 -16.78
C LYS A 389 22.07 -26.61 -16.57
N ASN A 390 22.43 -26.33 -15.32
CA ASN A 390 23.18 -25.16 -14.89
C ASN A 390 24.56 -25.53 -14.33
N ILE A 391 25.11 -26.70 -14.70
CA ILE A 391 26.34 -27.25 -14.11
C ILE A 391 27.53 -26.30 -14.24
N SER A 392 27.61 -25.50 -15.32
CA SER A 392 28.68 -24.51 -15.50
C SER A 392 28.74 -23.46 -14.38
N THR A 393 27.63 -23.19 -13.71
CA THR A 393 27.54 -22.21 -12.61
C THR A 393 27.27 -22.84 -11.25
N LEU A 394 26.75 -24.07 -11.21
CA LEU A 394 26.30 -24.76 -9.99
C LEU A 394 27.02 -26.09 -9.74
N LYS A 395 28.21 -26.28 -10.32
CA LYS A 395 29.02 -27.50 -10.17
C LYS A 395 29.28 -27.81 -8.69
N ASP A 396 29.71 -26.82 -7.91
CA ASP A 396 29.97 -26.96 -6.48
C ASP A 396 28.75 -27.45 -5.67
N ILE A 397 27.55 -26.99 -6.03
CA ILE A 397 26.29 -27.41 -5.41
C ILE A 397 25.95 -28.85 -5.83
N LEU A 398 26.10 -29.16 -7.11
CA LEU A 398 25.88 -30.50 -7.65
C LEU A 398 26.84 -31.53 -7.01
N ASP A 399 28.12 -31.18 -6.88
CA ASP A 399 29.15 -31.99 -6.21
C ASP A 399 28.72 -32.34 -4.78
N LYS A 400 28.23 -31.35 -4.03
CA LYS A 400 27.75 -31.56 -2.66
C LYS A 400 26.53 -32.47 -2.60
N VAL A 401 25.58 -32.32 -3.53
CA VAL A 401 24.40 -33.19 -3.63
C VAL A 401 24.80 -34.63 -3.94
N LEU A 402 25.59 -34.83 -5.00
CA LEU A 402 26.00 -36.16 -5.45
C LEU A 402 26.85 -36.87 -4.39
N ASN A 403 27.75 -36.17 -3.73
CA ASN A 403 28.58 -36.76 -2.67
C ASN A 403 27.78 -37.08 -1.40
N LYS A 404 26.89 -36.18 -0.95
CA LYS A 404 26.11 -36.42 0.27
C LYS A 404 25.04 -37.50 0.10
N PHE A 405 24.42 -37.57 -1.07
CA PHE A 405 23.27 -38.44 -1.33
C PHE A 405 23.57 -39.57 -2.33
N SER A 406 24.84 -39.95 -2.51
CA SER A 406 25.25 -41.04 -3.41
C SER A 406 24.54 -42.37 -3.14
N GLY A 407 24.19 -42.65 -1.88
CA GLY A 407 23.43 -43.85 -1.50
C GLY A 407 21.90 -43.74 -1.68
N VAL A 408 21.38 -42.54 -1.94
CA VAL A 408 19.93 -42.26 -2.05
C VAL A 408 19.53 -41.99 -3.50
N LEU A 409 20.42 -41.38 -4.28
CA LEU A 409 20.19 -41.09 -5.69
C LEU A 409 20.35 -42.37 -6.53
N SER A 410 19.30 -42.76 -7.25
CA SER A 410 19.43 -43.90 -8.16
C SER A 410 20.26 -43.52 -9.39
N PRO A 411 21.02 -44.47 -9.97
CA PRO A 411 21.70 -44.24 -11.24
C PRO A 411 20.75 -43.76 -12.35
N ASP A 412 19.51 -44.26 -12.38
CA ASP A 412 18.48 -43.82 -13.32
C ASP A 412 18.14 -42.34 -13.18
N MET A 413 18.13 -41.79 -11.96
CA MET A 413 17.89 -40.37 -11.75
C MET A 413 19.02 -39.53 -12.34
N ILE A 414 20.27 -39.91 -12.11
CA ILE A 414 21.45 -39.23 -12.66
C ILE A 414 21.40 -39.28 -14.19
N LEU A 415 21.14 -40.47 -14.74
CA LEU A 415 21.05 -40.71 -16.16
C LEU A 415 19.92 -39.90 -16.83
N GLN A 416 18.71 -39.89 -16.26
CA GLN A 416 17.61 -39.06 -16.74
C GLN A 416 17.95 -37.56 -16.67
N SER A 417 18.62 -37.10 -15.61
CA SER A 417 19.07 -35.72 -15.52
C SER A 417 20.12 -35.37 -16.57
N MET A 418 21.03 -36.28 -16.91
CA MET A 418 21.97 -36.10 -18.02
C MET A 418 21.25 -35.96 -19.36
N TYR A 419 20.31 -36.87 -19.66
CA TYR A 419 19.51 -36.85 -20.90
C TYR A 419 18.63 -35.59 -21.03
N SER A 420 18.15 -35.04 -19.92
CA SER A 420 17.26 -33.87 -19.92
C SER A 420 17.94 -32.55 -20.32
N THR A 421 19.25 -32.56 -20.65
CA THR A 421 19.98 -31.32 -20.93
C THR A 421 20.89 -31.43 -22.16
N ASN A 422 20.58 -30.64 -23.20
CA ASN A 422 21.45 -30.53 -24.38
C ASN A 422 22.86 -30.02 -24.05
N ARG A 423 23.01 -29.30 -22.92
CA ARG A 423 24.31 -28.76 -22.48
C ARG A 423 25.30 -29.84 -22.03
N ILE A 424 24.83 -30.91 -21.38
CA ILE A 424 25.70 -32.02 -20.98
C ILE A 424 26.09 -32.86 -22.20
N CYS A 425 25.17 -33.02 -23.15
CA CYS A 425 25.38 -33.81 -24.37
C CYS A 425 26.55 -33.31 -25.23
N HIS A 426 26.93 -32.04 -25.11
CA HIS A 426 27.99 -31.41 -25.92
C HIS A 426 29.21 -30.94 -25.13
N ASN A 427 29.24 -31.11 -23.80
CA ASN A 427 30.41 -30.75 -22.99
C ASN A 427 31.01 -32.01 -22.34
N LYS A 428 32.13 -32.47 -22.91
CA LYS A 428 32.81 -33.71 -22.51
C LYS A 428 33.25 -33.71 -21.04
N GLU A 429 33.72 -32.58 -20.51
CA GLU A 429 34.13 -32.47 -19.10
C GLU A 429 32.95 -32.69 -18.15
N ASN A 430 31.83 -32.02 -18.41
CA ASN A 430 30.61 -32.16 -17.59
C ASN A 430 30.00 -33.56 -17.72
N PHE A 431 30.09 -34.15 -18.91
CA PHE A 431 29.68 -35.53 -19.16
C PHE A 431 30.52 -36.51 -18.35
N ASP A 432 31.85 -36.45 -18.47
CA ASP A 432 32.78 -37.36 -17.79
C ASP A 432 32.64 -37.23 -16.26
N TYR A 433 32.46 -36.00 -15.79
CA TYR A 433 32.17 -35.73 -14.39
C TYR A 433 30.90 -36.45 -13.90
N LEU A 434 29.77 -36.33 -14.60
CA LEU A 434 28.53 -37.00 -14.20
C LEU A 434 28.58 -38.52 -14.38
N ALA A 435 29.23 -38.99 -15.45
CA ALA A 435 29.45 -40.41 -15.70
C ALA A 435 30.25 -41.09 -14.58
N SER A 436 31.13 -40.36 -13.88
CA SER A 436 31.89 -40.90 -12.75
C SER A 436 31.02 -41.30 -11.54
N PHE A 437 29.76 -40.86 -11.48
CA PHE A 437 28.79 -41.27 -10.47
C PHE A 437 27.88 -42.42 -10.92
N LEU A 438 28.04 -42.92 -12.14
CA LEU A 438 27.27 -44.05 -12.68
C LEU A 438 28.10 -45.34 -12.60
N PRO A 439 27.44 -46.50 -12.39
CA PRO A 439 28.07 -47.79 -12.63
C PRO A 439 28.53 -47.93 -14.08
N ASP A 440 29.66 -48.61 -14.33
CA ASP A 440 30.28 -48.74 -15.67
C ASP A 440 29.30 -49.17 -16.77
N HIS A 441 28.37 -50.07 -16.46
CA HIS A 441 27.38 -50.60 -17.42
C HIS A 441 26.22 -49.64 -17.73
N LEU A 442 26.10 -48.54 -16.99
CA LEU A 442 25.09 -47.48 -17.19
C LEU A 442 25.69 -46.20 -17.77
N ILE A 443 27.01 -46.15 -18.03
CA ILE A 443 27.65 -44.99 -18.64
C ILE A 443 27.20 -44.90 -20.11
N PRO A 444 26.46 -43.84 -20.51
CA PRO A 444 26.03 -43.69 -21.89
C PRO A 444 27.22 -43.42 -22.83
N THR A 445 27.04 -43.62 -24.13
CA THR A 445 28.03 -43.19 -25.12
C THR A 445 28.04 -41.66 -25.25
N PHE A 446 29.21 -41.07 -25.49
CA PHE A 446 29.34 -39.63 -25.77
C PHE A 446 29.56 -39.39 -27.28
N PRO A 447 28.89 -38.40 -27.90
CA PRO A 447 27.86 -37.54 -27.32
C PRO A 447 26.60 -38.34 -27.01
N ILE A 448 25.86 -37.91 -25.99
CA ILE A 448 24.56 -38.50 -25.67
C ILE A 448 23.64 -38.23 -26.85
N GLU A 449 23.19 -39.28 -27.54
CA GLU A 449 22.16 -39.17 -28.57
C GLU A 449 20.83 -38.81 -27.89
N THR A 450 20.52 -37.52 -27.84
CA THR A 450 19.18 -37.08 -27.48
C THR A 450 18.29 -37.24 -28.70
N SER A 451 17.15 -37.90 -28.56
CA SER A 451 16.10 -37.84 -29.58
C SER A 451 15.53 -36.41 -29.57
N ILE A 452 16.14 -35.52 -30.34
CA ILE A 452 15.97 -34.04 -30.30
C ILE A 452 14.56 -33.55 -30.69
N GLU A 453 13.57 -34.40 -30.96
CA GLU A 453 12.39 -33.92 -31.67
C GLU A 453 11.27 -33.21 -30.88
N ASN A 454 11.25 -33.08 -29.54
CA ASN A 454 10.01 -32.62 -28.87
C ASN A 454 10.04 -31.71 -27.62
N TYR A 455 11.14 -31.03 -27.27
CA TYR A 455 11.14 -30.15 -26.08
C TYR A 455 11.83 -28.80 -26.28
N ASP A 456 11.26 -27.96 -27.15
CA ASP A 456 11.38 -26.50 -27.04
C ASP A 456 10.07 -25.94 -26.44
N TYR A 457 10.03 -25.77 -25.11
CA TYR A 457 9.06 -24.95 -24.38
C TYR A 457 9.70 -24.30 -23.15
#